data_AF-A0A075MT19-F1
#
_entry.id   AF-A0A075MT19-F1
#
_cell.length_a   1.000
_cell.length_b   1.000
_cell.length_c   1.000
_cell.angle_alpha   90.00
_cell.angle_beta   90.00
_cell.angle_gamma   90.00
#
_symmetry.space_group_name_H-M   'P 1'
#
loop_
_entity.id
_entity.type
_entity.pdbx_description
1 polymer ?
#
loop_
_entity_poly.entity_id
_entity_poly.type
_entity_poly.pdbx_seq_one_letter_code
_entity_poly.pdbx_strand_id
1 'polypeptide(L)' 'MVSDVTDGPSAKNVTVGFKDIPIREEFLTAEQILERAGLDPLEYELRFPNTGEQISFERVLKIKDGMKLDAVIKSR' A
#
# COMPACT_ATOMS: atom_id res chain seq x y z
N MET A 1 9.28 -29.48 23.44
CA MET A 1 9.77 -29.22 22.07
C MET A 1 9.07 -27.98 21.56
N VAL A 2 9.85 -27.10 20.93
CA VAL A 2 9.57 -25.76 20.38
C VAL A 2 8.10 -25.33 20.27
N SER A 3 7.83 -24.18 20.87
CA SER A 3 6.60 -23.41 20.74
C SER A 3 6.32 -23.01 19.28
N ASP A 4 5.06 -23.11 18.92
CA ASP A 4 4.30 -22.21 18.02
C ASP A 4 5.13 -21.31 17.10
N VAL A 5 5.18 -21.68 15.82
CA VAL A 5 5.32 -20.70 14.75
C VAL A 5 4.19 -20.97 13.77
N THR A 6 3.06 -20.34 14.04
CA THR A 6 2.07 -20.08 13.01
C THR A 6 2.77 -19.22 11.95
N ASP A 7 3.43 -19.86 10.98
CA ASP A 7 4.14 -19.22 9.86
C ASP A 7 3.08 -18.64 8.92
N GLY A 8 2.47 -17.56 9.37
CA GLY A 8 1.58 -16.74 8.56
C GLY A 8 2.39 -16.03 7.48
N PRO A 9 1.75 -15.59 6.39
CA PRO A 9 2.44 -14.86 5.33
C PRO A 9 3.27 -13.72 5.92
N SER A 10 4.58 -13.74 5.62
CA SER A 10 5.51 -12.70 6.07
C SER A 10 5.01 -11.33 5.61
N ALA A 11 4.99 -10.36 6.53
CA ALA A 11 4.59 -9.01 6.20
C ALA A 11 5.57 -8.41 5.18
N LYS A 12 5.02 -7.78 4.14
CA LYS A 12 5.72 -7.02 3.11
C LYS A 12 5.68 -5.55 3.51
N ASN A 13 6.81 -4.86 3.42
CA ASN A 13 6.87 -3.43 3.68
C ASN A 13 6.57 -2.66 2.40
N VAL A 14 5.54 -1.80 2.44
CA VAL A 14 5.18 -0.89 1.35
C VAL A 14 5.37 0.54 1.84
N THR A 15 6.10 1.35 1.08
CA THR A 15 6.25 2.78 1.36
C THR A 15 5.19 3.56 0.58
N VAL A 16 4.38 4.35 1.30
CA VAL A 16 3.39 5.27 0.73
C VAL A 16 3.79 6.70 1.09
N GLY A 17 4.27 7.46 0.11
CA GLY A 17 4.89 8.77 0.34
C GLY A 17 6.09 8.66 1.27
N PHE A 18 5.95 9.17 2.50
CA PHE A 18 6.99 9.12 3.54
C PHE A 18 6.75 8.08 4.64
N LYS A 19 5.71 7.24 4.49
CA LYS A 19 5.30 6.28 5.53
C LYS A 19 5.49 4.85 5.05
N ASP A 20 6.17 4.03 5.86
CA ASP A 20 6.24 2.59 5.65
C ASP A 20 5.07 1.90 6.36
N ILE A 21 4.35 1.06 5.61
CA ILE A 21 3.23 0.27 6.11
C ILE A 21 3.51 -1.24 5.93
N PRO A 22 3.40 -2.04 6.99
CA PRO A 22 3.48 -3.49 6.87
C PRO A 22 2.15 -4.06 6.33
N ILE A 23 2.22 -4.87 5.28
CA ILE A 23 1.06 -5.47 4.61
C ILE A 23 1.27 -6.98 4.50
N ARG A 24 0.31 -7.78 4.97
CA ARG A 24 0.38 -9.25 4.88
C ARG A 24 -0.34 -9.80 3.66
N GLU A 25 -1.31 -9.04 3.16
CA GLU A 25 -2.12 -9.39 2.01
C GLU A 25 -1.31 -9.39 0.72
N GLU A 26 -1.63 -10.31 -0.18
CA GLU A 26 -0.99 -10.36 -1.49
C GLU A 26 -1.55 -9.31 -2.47
N PHE A 27 -2.80 -8.92 -2.26
CA PHE A 27 -3.52 -8.01 -3.12
C PHE A 27 -4.32 -7.03 -2.27
N LEU A 28 -4.22 -5.74 -2.59
CA LEU A 28 -5.04 -4.69 -1.98
C LEU A 28 -5.45 -3.68 -3.04
N THR A 29 -6.58 -3.02 -2.82
CA THR A 29 -6.95 -1.84 -3.63
C THR A 29 -6.10 -0.63 -3.25
N ALA A 30 -6.06 0.36 -4.15
CA ALA A 30 -5.41 1.65 -3.85
C ALA A 30 -6.04 2.34 -2.64
N GLU A 31 -7.36 2.24 -2.48
CA GLU A 31 -8.11 2.64 -1.28
C GLU A 31 -7.50 2.08 0.00
N GLN A 32 -7.44 0.74 0.08
CA GLN A 32 -7.01 0.02 1.27
C GLN A 32 -5.55 0.32 1.64
N ILE A 33 -4.73 0.67 0.66
CA ILE A 33 -3.34 1.08 0.87
C ILE A 33 -3.30 2.50 1.48
N LEU A 34 -4.11 3.44 0.97
CA LEU A 34 -4.22 4.79 1.54
C LEU A 34 -4.75 4.76 2.97
N GLU A 35 -5.82 3.99 3.21
CA GLU A 35 -6.40 3.84 4.55
C GLU A 35 -5.39 3.27 5.55
N ARG A 36 -4.62 2.24 5.16
CA ARG A 36 -3.52 1.70 5.99
C ARG A 36 -2.40 2.72 6.23
N ALA A 37 -2.13 3.56 5.23
CA ALA A 37 -1.22 4.70 5.38
C ALA A 37 -1.81 5.81 6.28
N GLY A 38 -3.08 5.74 6.65
CA GLY A 38 -3.77 6.78 7.43
C GLY A 38 -4.07 8.03 6.60
N LEU A 39 -4.23 7.86 5.29
CA LEU A 39 -4.56 8.91 4.34
C LEU A 39 -6.02 8.72 3.89
N ASP A 40 -6.75 9.82 3.78
CA ASP A 40 -8.13 9.77 3.32
C ASP A 40 -8.17 9.48 1.81
N PRO A 41 -8.74 8.35 1.36
CA PRO A 41 -8.87 8.04 -0.05
C PRO A 41 -9.68 9.04 -0.88
N LEU A 42 -10.52 9.86 -0.24
CA LEU A 42 -11.27 10.92 -0.91
C LEU A 42 -10.38 12.12 -1.20
N GLU A 43 -9.42 12.42 -0.33
CA GLU A 43 -8.49 13.55 -0.47
C GLU A 43 -7.20 13.19 -1.23
N TYR A 44 -6.74 11.95 -1.10
CA TYR A 44 -5.48 11.48 -1.67
C TYR A 44 -5.69 10.46 -2.78
N GLU A 45 -4.72 10.40 -3.69
CA GLU A 45 -4.62 9.36 -4.71
C GLU A 45 -3.21 8.76 -4.72
N LEU A 46 -3.12 7.50 -5.14
CA LEU A 46 -1.84 6.83 -5.31
C LEU A 46 -1.30 7.01 -6.72
N ARG A 47 0.01 7.16 -6.84
CA ARG A 47 0.72 7.20 -8.11
C ARG A 47 1.92 6.27 -8.08
N PHE A 48 2.27 5.72 -9.24
CA PHE A 48 3.56 5.03 -9.37
C PHE A 48 4.67 6.08 -9.48
N PRO A 49 5.66 6.09 -8.56
CA PRO A 49 6.68 7.15 -8.51
C PRO A 49 7.54 7.21 -9.78
N ASN A 50 7.74 6.08 -10.44
CA ASN A 50 8.58 6.01 -11.65
C ASN A 50 7.89 6.50 -12.92
N THR A 51 6.56 6.37 -13.00
CA THR A 51 5.80 6.72 -14.21
C THR A 51 4.92 7.95 -14.03
N GLY A 52 4.66 8.35 -12.78
CA GLY A 52 3.66 9.36 -12.44
C GLY A 52 2.22 8.91 -12.73
N GLU A 53 2.01 7.65 -13.15
CA GLU A 53 0.70 7.11 -13.50
C GLU A 53 -0.19 7.06 -12.26
N GLN A 54 -1.37 7.66 -12.37
CA GLN A 54 -2.41 7.58 -11.36
C GLN A 54 -2.95 6.16 -11.25
N ILE A 55 -3.04 5.67 -10.02
CA ILE A 55 -3.62 4.37 -9.71
C ILE A 55 -5.08 4.60 -9.35
N SER A 56 -5.98 4.09 -10.19
CA SER A 56 -7.42 4.15 -9.93
C SER A 56 -7.75 3.54 -8.57
N PHE A 57 -8.71 4.15 -7.89
CA PHE A 57 -9.14 3.79 -6.55
C PHE A 57 -9.49 2.30 -6.38
N GLU A 58 -10.25 1.76 -7.33
CA GLU A 58 -10.71 0.37 -7.35
C GLU A 58 -9.66 -0.60 -7.91
N ARG A 59 -8.50 -0.10 -8.35
CA ARG A 59 -7.46 -0.94 -8.95
C ARG A 59 -6.82 -1.80 -7.87
N VAL A 60 -6.88 -3.10 -8.08
CA VAL A 60 -6.22 -4.09 -7.24
C VAL A 60 -4.74 -4.17 -7.61
N LEU A 61 -3.87 -3.93 -6.63
CA LEU A 61 -2.42 -3.99 -6.75
C LEU A 61 -1.90 -5.26 -6.10
N LYS A 62 -0.98 -5.95 -6.79
CA LYS A 62 -0.21 -7.05 -6.20
C LYS A 62 0.89 -6.46 -5.31
N ILE A 63 0.80 -6.73 -4.02
CA ILE A 63 1.74 -6.23 -3.01
C ILE A 63 3.04 -7.00 -3.08
N LYS A 64 4.13 -6.24 -3.20
CA LYS A 64 5.51 -6.74 -3.18
C LYS A 64 6.26 -6.07 -2.03
N ASP A 65 7.19 -6.81 -1.43
CA ASP A 65 8.07 -6.25 -0.40
C ASP A 65 8.97 -5.16 -1.01
N GLY A 66 9.12 -4.05 -0.28
CA GLY A 66 9.82 -2.85 -0.74
C GLY A 66 9.10 -2.03 -1.82
N MET A 67 7.81 -2.30 -2.10
CA MET A 67 7.03 -1.51 -3.06
C MET A 67 6.91 -0.06 -2.59
N LYS A 68 7.08 0.88 -3.52
CA LYS A 68 6.94 2.32 -3.25
C LYS A 68 5.84 2.93 -4.10
N LEU A 69 4.98 3.71 -3.46
CA LEU A 69 3.88 4.44 -4.07
C LEU A 69 3.91 5.88 -3.57
N ASP A 70 3.65 6.83 -4.44
CA ASP A 70 3.45 8.21 -4.02
C ASP A 70 1.98 8.40 -3.63
N ALA A 71 1.74 9.15 -2.55
CA ALA A 71 0.41 9.64 -2.22
C ALA A 71 0.40 11.16 -2.42
N VAL A 72 -0.51 11.62 -3.27
CA VAL A 72 -0.64 13.04 -3.60
C VAL A 72 -2.05 13.53 -3.33
N ILE A 73 -2.18 14.79 -2.94
CA ILE A 73 -3.48 15.44 -2.71
C ILE A 73 -4.16 15.63 -4.07
N LYS A 74 -5.42 15.18 -4.18
CA LYS A 74 -6.25 15.46 -5.36
C LYS A 74 -6.46 16.97 -5.45
N SER A 75 -6.03 17.57 -6.55
CA SER A 75 -6.43 18.94 -6.85
C SER A 75 -7.92 18.94 -7.19
N ARG A 76 -8.71 19.68 -6.40
CA ARG A 76 -10.12 19.95 -6.68
C ARG A 76 -10.28 20.82 -7.92
#